data_AF-A0A8H2Y059-F1
#
_entry.id   AF-A0A8H2Y059-F1
#
_cell.length_a   1.000
_cell.length_b   1.000
_cell.length_c   1.000
_cell.angle_alpha   90.00
_cell.angle_beta   90.00
_cell.angle_gamma   90.00
#
_symmetry.space_group_name_H-M   'P 1'
#
loop_
_entity.id
_entity.type
_entity.pdbx_description
1 polymer ?
#
loop_
_entity_poly.entity_id
_entity_poly.type
_entity_poly.pdbx_seq_one_letter_code
_entity_poly.pdbx_strand_id
1 'polypeptide(L)'
;MVTLPAPYTLNAKTPTEFDRFTPVHSIKIDELVSALEISPRTPIARSMVTVSVHGTTRSTGTVVHPEGGSISYRDGIVSTQTLTDAHATIADHILDQCEGSTEDAEITVFIYVLGRQIDYYVVDHESKSIIWADGQVPESFKGATRAKHEHEYWVHMENFPGPRFSTPEDLRLLKDVLSSNAIDALTSEGSTSPMSVQQIHTHLKSLESFSNSGDIYQTYAVARLWNLILQSRVINKYGTADARLDRFISVTDNPPTFAGTYASVTKLMFKRPHTHLGRCSRAWADRIAYTEEWRKFKATNEQEWKQVIKLSCVLVIASLLVNKQKSCLFRIPSHSALLAALASVASAYYLLDESQNLGDHAADASTYFQEREEIMCGVQRIAIINAIPQALLIWSFVFFALSVFFL
;
A
#
# COMPACT_ATOMS: atom_id res chain seq x y z
N MET A 1 5.92 17.08 38.93
CA MET A 1 4.81 17.50 38.07
C MET A 1 5.07 18.91 37.59
N VAL A 2 5.81 19.05 36.49
CA VAL A 2 5.89 20.30 35.73
C VAL A 2 4.90 20.12 34.60
N THR A 3 3.71 20.69 34.75
CA THR A 3 2.71 20.79 33.68
C THR A 3 3.26 21.72 32.61
N LEU A 4 3.26 21.29 31.35
CA LEU A 4 3.50 22.18 30.20
C LEU A 4 2.63 23.44 30.38
N PRO A 5 3.22 24.63 30.52
CA PRO A 5 2.44 25.85 30.63
C PRO A 5 1.71 26.07 29.30
N ALA A 6 0.38 26.18 29.39
CA ALA A 6 -0.47 26.33 28.22
C ALA A 6 -0.02 27.55 27.40
N PRO A 7 0.10 27.42 26.07
CA PRO A 7 -0.93 26.76 25.25
C PRO A 7 -0.38 25.68 24.31
N TYR A 8 0.69 24.96 24.66
CA TYR A 8 1.19 23.87 23.83
C TYR A 8 0.51 22.53 24.18
N THR A 9 0.02 21.83 23.16
CA THR A 9 -0.67 20.53 23.32
C THR A 9 0.16 19.43 22.65
N LEU A 10 0.51 18.41 23.43
CA LEU A 10 1.09 17.18 22.89
C LEU A 10 0.03 16.43 22.08
N ASN A 11 0.42 16.00 20.89
CA ASN A 11 -0.43 15.25 19.98
C ASN A 11 0.31 13.97 19.57
N ALA A 12 -0.11 12.86 20.16
CA ALA A 12 0.45 11.55 19.84
C ALA A 12 0.14 11.19 18.38
N LYS A 13 1.18 10.79 17.65
CA LYS A 13 1.09 10.35 16.25
C LYS A 13 1.66 8.95 16.09
N THR A 14 1.27 8.28 15.01
CA THR A 14 2.03 7.14 14.49
C THR A 14 3.04 7.63 13.44
N PRO A 15 4.18 6.94 13.25
CA PRO A 15 5.11 7.23 12.16
C PRO A 15 4.47 7.33 10.77
N THR A 16 3.44 6.53 10.48
CA THR A 16 2.71 6.56 9.20
C THR A 16 1.83 7.80 9.03
N GLU A 17 1.40 8.44 10.12
CA GLU A 17 0.62 9.69 10.06
C GLU A 17 1.50 10.91 9.76
N PHE A 18 2.83 10.77 9.83
CA PHE A 18 3.77 11.82 9.46
C PHE A 18 3.98 11.83 7.94
N ASP A 19 3.47 12.85 7.27
CA ASP A 19 3.74 13.09 5.85
C ASP A 19 5.08 13.82 5.67
N ARG A 20 6.13 13.04 5.41
CA ARG A 20 7.48 13.56 5.14
C ARG A 20 7.60 14.38 3.84
N PHE A 21 6.61 14.32 2.95
CA PHE A 21 6.62 15.06 1.67
C PHE A 21 6.00 16.46 1.78
N THR A 22 5.31 16.75 2.87
CA THR A 22 4.78 18.09 3.13
C THR A 22 5.96 19.07 3.35
N PRO A 23 5.99 20.22 2.66
CA PRO A 23 7.04 21.22 2.85
C PRO A 23 7.18 21.65 4.31
N VAL A 24 8.41 21.71 4.82
CA VAL A 24 8.67 22.12 6.20
C VAL A 24 8.25 23.57 6.39
N HIS A 25 7.24 23.80 7.22
CA HIS A 25 6.92 25.14 7.70
C HIS A 25 7.90 25.52 8.80
N SER A 26 8.83 26.42 8.51
CA SER A 26 9.73 26.98 9.53
C SER A 26 8.93 27.91 10.44
N ILE A 27 8.81 27.56 11.72
CA ILE A 27 8.24 28.44 12.76
C ILE A 27 9.41 28.99 13.59
N LYS A 28 9.37 30.27 13.96
CA LYS A 28 10.29 30.83 14.95
C LYS A 28 9.90 30.28 16.33
N ILE A 29 10.73 29.41 16.89
CA ILE A 29 10.52 28.74 18.18
C ILE A 29 11.12 29.62 19.31
N ASP A 30 11.00 30.95 19.21
CA ASP A 30 11.60 31.87 20.18
C ASP A 30 10.70 32.06 21.42
N GLU A 31 9.37 31.88 21.28
CA GLU A 31 8.39 32.00 22.37
C GLU A 31 8.25 30.72 23.22
N LEU A 32 8.63 29.55 22.69
CA LEU A 32 8.48 28.26 23.35
C LEU A 32 9.36 28.13 24.62
N VAL A 33 10.63 28.57 24.55
CA VAL A 33 11.59 28.50 25.67
C VAL A 33 11.16 29.39 26.84
N SER A 34 10.59 30.55 26.55
CA SER A 34 10.12 31.49 27.57
C SER A 34 8.79 31.08 28.18
N ALA A 35 7.91 30.44 27.39
CA ALA A 35 6.61 29.98 27.86
C ALA A 35 6.74 28.78 28.81
N LEU A 36 7.67 27.85 28.57
CA LEU A 36 7.78 26.56 29.25
C LEU A 36 8.16 26.60 30.76
N GLU A 37 8.42 27.76 31.39
CA GLU A 37 8.89 27.90 32.79
C GLU A 37 9.95 26.83 33.19
N ILE A 38 10.80 26.43 32.25
CA ILE A 38 11.88 25.46 32.52
C ILE A 38 12.96 26.23 33.26
N SER A 39 12.95 26.14 34.58
CA SER A 39 14.12 26.51 35.37
C SER A 39 15.29 25.64 34.91
N PRO A 40 16.48 26.19 34.59
CA PRO A 40 17.64 25.39 34.25
C PRO A 40 18.01 24.56 35.48
N ARG A 41 17.53 23.32 35.54
CA ARG A 41 18.00 22.38 36.56
C ARG A 41 19.46 22.12 36.25
N THR A 42 20.28 22.33 37.27
CA THR A 42 21.68 21.91 37.34
C THR A 42 21.77 20.51 36.76
N PRO A 43 22.76 20.20 35.90
CA PRO A 43 22.86 18.91 35.25
C PRO A 43 22.89 17.85 36.35
N ILE A 44 21.76 17.16 36.53
CA ILE A 44 21.70 15.99 37.39
C ILE A 44 22.72 15.06 36.78
N ALA A 45 23.65 14.59 37.62
CA ALA A 45 24.77 13.76 37.23
C ALA A 45 24.27 12.64 36.32
N ARG A 46 24.45 12.84 35.02
CA ARG A 46 24.17 11.87 33.99
C ARG A 46 25.04 10.68 34.34
N SER A 47 24.46 9.52 34.59
CA SER A 47 25.15 8.33 34.12
C SER A 47 25.09 8.48 32.60
N MET A 48 26.23 8.82 32.01
CA MET A 48 26.34 8.98 30.58
C MET A 48 25.71 7.75 29.94
N VAL A 49 24.62 7.94 29.20
CA VAL A 49 24.32 7.05 28.07
C VAL A 49 25.56 7.14 27.20
N THR A 50 26.48 6.23 27.47
CA THR A 50 27.69 6.09 26.69
C THR A 50 27.20 5.36 25.46
N VAL A 51 26.72 6.13 24.48
CA VAL A 51 26.66 5.62 23.12
C VAL A 51 28.12 5.30 22.80
N SER A 52 28.48 4.02 22.91
CA SER A 52 29.79 3.53 22.54
C SER A 52 29.88 3.65 21.02
N VAL A 53 30.41 4.79 20.57
CA VAL A 53 30.67 5.05 19.15
C VAL A 53 32.14 5.28 18.97
N HIS A 54 32.84 4.22 18.54
CA HIS A 54 34.17 4.39 17.97
C HIS A 54 34.07 4.92 16.55
N GLY A 55 34.69 6.08 16.34
CA GLY A 55 35.03 6.64 15.03
C GLY A 55 34.07 7.70 14.51
N THR A 56 34.04 8.88 15.15
CA THR A 56 33.44 10.14 14.66
C THR A 56 31.90 10.18 14.58
N THR A 57 31.28 10.37 15.74
CA THR A 57 29.85 10.71 15.90
C THR A 57 29.65 12.21 15.98
N ARG A 58 28.75 12.74 15.14
CA ARG A 58 28.06 13.99 15.45
C ARG A 58 26.81 13.64 16.25
N SER A 59 26.78 13.97 17.54
CA SER A 59 25.59 13.87 18.40
C SER A 59 24.50 14.87 18.02
N THR A 60 24.83 15.82 17.14
CA THR A 60 23.92 16.83 16.61
C THR A 60 24.31 17.14 15.18
N GLY A 61 23.32 17.20 14.28
CA GLY A 61 23.58 17.59 12.90
C GLY A 61 22.36 17.49 12.02
N THR A 62 22.55 17.89 10.77
CA THR A 62 21.55 17.77 9.71
C THR A 62 22.13 16.89 8.61
N VAL A 63 21.32 15.94 8.13
CA VAL A 63 21.66 15.01 7.05
C VAL A 63 20.58 15.10 5.97
N VAL A 64 20.97 14.91 4.72
CA VAL A 64 20.03 14.83 3.60
C VAL A 64 19.52 13.39 3.50
N HIS A 65 18.21 13.23 3.64
CA HIS A 65 17.50 11.99 3.41
C HIS A 65 17.81 11.44 2.00
N PRO A 66 17.84 10.12 1.78
CA PRO A 66 18.04 9.55 0.44
C PRO A 66 17.06 10.04 -0.64
N GLU A 67 15.88 10.52 -0.24
CA GLU A 67 14.89 11.13 -1.15
C GLU A 67 15.05 12.66 -1.31
N GLY A 68 16.04 13.28 -0.65
CA GLY A 68 16.43 14.69 -0.83
C GLY A 68 15.97 15.66 0.27
N GLY A 69 15.09 15.24 1.18
CA GLY A 69 14.63 16.05 2.31
C GLY A 69 15.71 16.25 3.39
N SER A 70 15.63 17.35 4.15
CA SER A 70 16.55 17.59 5.27
C SER A 70 16.02 16.95 6.56
N ILE A 71 16.88 16.24 7.28
CA ILE A 71 16.57 15.64 8.58
C ILE A 71 17.58 16.12 9.60
N SER A 72 17.10 16.59 10.74
CA SER A 72 17.92 16.96 11.89
C SER A 72 17.90 15.86 12.95
N TYR A 73 19.08 15.62 13.53
CA TYR A 73 19.32 14.68 14.62
C TYR A 73 19.99 15.43 15.77
N ARG A 74 19.56 15.18 17.01
CA ARG A 74 20.18 15.72 18.22
C ARG A 74 19.92 14.80 19.40
N ASP A 75 20.97 14.17 19.94
CA ASP A 75 20.91 13.43 21.22
C ASP A 75 19.70 12.47 21.33
N GLY A 76 19.41 11.68 20.28
CA GLY A 76 18.25 10.76 20.24
C GLY A 76 16.95 11.40 19.77
N ILE A 77 16.95 12.66 19.36
CA ILE A 77 15.77 13.38 18.84
C ILE A 77 15.90 13.51 17.32
N VAL A 78 14.80 13.28 16.62
CA VAL A 78 14.71 13.45 15.17
C VAL A 78 13.56 14.35 14.76
N SER A 79 13.80 15.15 13.71
CA SER A 79 12.78 16.00 13.11
C SER A 79 13.18 16.40 11.68
N THR A 80 12.21 16.84 10.88
CA THR A 80 12.48 17.61 9.64
C THR A 80 12.67 19.09 9.92
N GLN A 81 12.40 19.55 11.16
CA GLN A 81 12.66 20.91 11.63
C GLN A 81 14.07 21.02 12.24
N THR A 82 14.59 22.24 12.31
CA THR A 82 15.85 22.49 13.01
C THR A 82 15.67 22.27 14.50
N LEU A 83 16.44 21.34 15.07
CA LEU A 83 16.37 21.02 16.50
C LEU A 83 17.04 22.11 17.34
N THR A 84 16.33 22.56 18.37
CA THR A 84 16.73 23.60 19.32
C THR A 84 16.71 23.06 20.76
N ASP A 85 17.17 23.83 21.75
CA ASP A 85 17.12 23.41 23.17
C ASP A 85 15.70 23.19 23.67
N ALA A 86 14.73 23.87 23.05
CA ALA A 86 13.32 23.69 23.34
C ALA A 86 12.83 22.28 22.95
N HIS A 87 13.29 21.74 21.82
CA HIS A 87 12.97 20.37 21.41
C HIS A 87 13.57 19.36 22.38
N ALA A 88 14.81 19.59 22.84
CA ALA A 88 15.44 18.74 23.84
C ALA A 88 14.63 18.69 25.14
N THR A 89 14.17 19.85 25.61
CA THR A 89 13.37 19.87 26.84
C THR A 89 11.98 19.23 26.68
N ILE A 90 11.35 19.38 25.50
CA ILE A 90 10.09 18.68 25.20
C ILE A 90 10.32 17.16 25.18
N ALA A 91 11.42 16.69 24.57
CA ALA A 91 11.75 15.28 24.51
C ALA A 91 11.93 14.70 25.93
N ASP A 92 12.69 15.37 26.79
CA ASP A 92 12.87 14.97 28.19
C ASP A 92 11.52 14.89 28.92
N HIS A 93 10.64 15.87 28.72
CA HIS A 93 9.30 15.87 29.31
C HIS A 93 8.43 14.70 28.84
N ILE A 94 8.47 14.36 27.55
CA ILE A 94 7.76 13.21 26.97
C ILE A 94 8.31 11.90 27.56
N LEU A 95 9.62 11.76 27.65
CA LEU A 95 10.27 10.56 28.16
C LEU A 95 9.97 10.34 29.65
N ASP A 96 9.93 11.40 30.46
CA ASP A 96 9.53 11.35 31.87
C ASP A 96 8.09 10.81 32.08
N GLN A 97 7.24 10.91 31.06
CA GLN A 97 5.85 10.46 31.06
C GLN A 97 5.64 9.07 30.44
N CYS A 98 6.67 8.46 29.86
CA CYS A 98 6.57 7.09 29.36
C CYS A 98 6.72 6.08 30.51
N GLU A 99 5.71 5.24 30.73
CA GLU A 99 5.77 4.17 31.73
C GLU A 99 6.73 3.05 31.28
N GLY A 100 7.86 2.90 31.98
CA GLY A 100 8.84 1.84 31.74
C GLY A 100 10.26 2.37 31.94
N SER A 101 11.07 1.73 32.79
CA SER A 101 12.47 2.12 32.96
C SER A 101 13.22 1.91 31.66
N THR A 102 13.62 3.02 31.04
CA THR A 102 14.40 3.12 29.81
C THR A 102 15.88 3.36 30.12
N GLU A 103 16.35 2.93 31.30
CA GLU A 103 17.69 3.26 31.79
C GLU A 103 18.82 2.73 30.88
N ASP A 104 18.56 1.70 30.06
CA ASP A 104 19.52 1.10 29.12
C ASP A 104 19.00 0.94 27.66
N ALA A 105 17.78 1.38 27.35
CA ALA A 105 17.17 1.18 26.03
C ALA A 105 17.64 2.23 25.01
N GLU A 106 17.97 1.81 23.78
CA GLU A 106 18.24 2.74 22.68
C GLU A 106 16.92 3.35 22.19
N ILE A 107 16.70 4.63 22.46
CA ILE A 107 15.45 5.33 22.21
C ILE A 107 15.65 6.50 21.26
N THR A 108 14.69 6.67 20.36
CA THR A 108 14.56 7.86 19.52
C THR A 108 13.21 8.54 19.75
N VAL A 109 13.22 9.87 19.90
CA VAL A 109 12.01 10.69 20.02
C VAL A 109 11.82 11.50 18.73
N PHE A 110 10.67 11.33 18.08
CA PHE A 110 10.27 12.23 17.00
C PHE A 110 9.51 13.42 17.57
N ILE A 111 9.85 14.63 17.12
CA ILE A 111 9.15 15.86 17.48
C ILE A 111 8.93 16.72 16.24
N TYR A 112 7.71 17.22 16.07
CA TYR A 112 7.37 18.22 15.07
C TYR A 112 6.43 19.27 15.65
N VAL A 113 6.86 20.53 15.65
CA VAL A 113 6.09 21.64 16.25
C VAL A 113 5.31 22.37 15.17
N LEU A 114 3.98 22.36 15.27
CA LEU A 114 3.07 23.09 14.38
C LEU A 114 2.23 24.09 15.17
N GLY A 115 2.69 25.35 15.20
CA GLY A 115 2.06 26.43 15.94
C GLY A 115 2.11 26.16 17.44
N ARG A 116 1.01 25.66 17.99
CA ARG A 116 0.84 25.29 19.40
C ARG A 116 0.71 23.78 19.61
N GLN A 117 0.68 22.99 18.54
CA GLN A 117 0.60 21.54 18.61
C GLN A 117 2.01 20.96 18.49
N ILE A 118 2.30 19.93 19.27
CA ILE A 118 3.56 19.20 19.22
C ILE A 118 3.21 17.76 18.84
N ASP A 119 3.46 17.41 17.59
CA ASP A 119 3.32 16.05 17.10
C ASP A 119 4.53 15.24 17.55
N TYR A 120 4.30 14.09 18.18
CA TYR A 120 5.36 13.27 18.73
C TYR A 120 5.05 11.78 18.70
N TYR A 121 6.11 10.98 18.74
CA TYR A 121 6.09 9.58 19.12
C TYR A 121 7.49 9.17 19.61
N VAL A 122 7.56 8.09 20.37
CA VAL A 122 8.81 7.56 20.90
C VAL A 122 9.04 6.15 20.34
N VAL A 123 10.28 5.85 20.00
CA VAL A 123 10.72 4.61 19.37
C VAL A 123 11.67 3.89 20.32
N ASP A 124 11.35 2.64 20.63
CA ASP A 124 12.28 1.70 21.28
C ASP A 124 12.89 0.80 20.20
N HIS A 125 14.21 0.92 19.99
CA HIS A 125 14.95 0.18 18.98
C HIS A 125 15.22 -1.28 19.37
N GLU A 126 15.26 -1.60 20.67
CA GLU A 126 15.47 -2.98 21.13
C GLU A 126 14.21 -3.80 20.90
N SER A 127 13.06 -3.28 21.35
CA SER A 127 11.78 -3.96 21.17
C SER A 127 11.15 -3.70 19.80
N LYS A 128 11.70 -2.79 18.97
CA LYS A 128 11.14 -2.37 17.67
C LYS A 128 9.67 -1.96 17.77
N SER A 129 9.38 -1.12 18.75
CA SER A 129 8.02 -0.70 19.07
C SER A 129 7.90 0.82 19.21
N ILE A 130 6.69 1.32 18.97
CA ILE A 130 6.32 2.71 19.22
C ILE A 130 5.60 2.82 20.57
N ILE A 131 6.00 3.81 21.36
CA ILE A 131 5.44 4.14 22.67
C ILE A 131 5.02 5.62 22.71
N TRP A 132 4.12 5.94 23.64
CA TRP A 132 3.56 7.28 23.82
C TRP A 132 3.55 7.67 25.30
N ALA A 133 3.64 8.97 25.58
CA ALA A 133 3.60 9.51 26.94
C ALA A 133 2.20 9.34 27.54
N ASP A 134 2.13 9.06 28.84
CA ASP A 134 0.89 8.89 29.62
C ASP A 134 -0.15 7.96 28.95
N GLY A 135 0.30 6.96 28.18
CA GLY A 135 -0.57 6.03 27.46
C GLY A 135 -1.47 6.69 26.40
N GLN A 136 -1.09 7.85 25.86
CA GLN A 136 -1.81 8.57 24.79
C GLN A 136 -1.73 7.83 23.44
N VAL A 137 -2.17 6.58 23.38
CA VAL A 137 -2.15 5.78 22.17
C VAL A 137 -3.16 6.35 21.15
N PRO A 138 -2.73 6.69 19.92
CA PRO A 138 -3.63 7.15 18.87
C PRO A 138 -4.76 6.14 18.63
N GLU A 139 -5.97 6.62 18.29
CA GLU A 139 -7.13 5.75 18.05
C GLU A 139 -6.85 4.70 16.97
N SER A 140 -6.10 5.07 15.93
CA SER A 140 -5.64 4.22 14.84
C SER A 140 -4.73 3.06 15.29
N PHE A 141 -4.22 3.12 16.52
CA PHE A 141 -3.23 2.19 17.07
C PHE A 141 -3.76 1.42 18.30
N LYS A 142 -4.97 1.70 18.78
CA LYS A 142 -5.57 0.93 19.86
C LYS A 142 -5.78 -0.53 19.46
N GLY A 143 -5.34 -1.46 20.32
CA GLY A 143 -5.40 -2.89 20.04
C GLY A 143 -4.42 -3.36 18.95
N ALA A 144 -3.39 -2.55 18.64
CA ALA A 144 -2.37 -2.90 17.66
C ALA A 144 -1.70 -4.25 17.95
N THR A 145 -1.49 -5.02 16.90
CA THR A 145 -0.72 -6.28 16.98
C THR A 145 0.78 -5.98 17.01
N ARG A 146 1.57 -6.99 17.39
CA ARG A 146 3.05 -6.92 17.30
C ARG A 146 3.53 -6.50 15.90
N ALA A 147 2.91 -7.04 14.85
CA ALA A 147 3.24 -6.69 13.46
C ALA A 147 3.00 -5.20 13.15
N LYS A 148 2.00 -4.58 13.78
CA LYS A 148 1.70 -3.15 13.60
C LYS A 148 2.72 -2.26 14.33
N HIS A 149 3.20 -2.64 15.51
CA HIS A 149 4.34 -1.97 16.15
C HIS A 149 5.60 -2.04 15.29
N GLU A 150 5.95 -3.24 14.80
CA GLU A 150 7.13 -3.41 13.93
C GLU A 150 6.98 -2.63 12.62
N HIS A 151 5.79 -2.61 12.03
CA HIS A 151 5.53 -1.80 10.83
C HIS A 151 5.79 -0.32 11.09
N GLU A 152 5.22 0.26 12.14
CA GLU A 152 5.46 1.68 12.46
C GLU A 152 6.93 1.96 12.80
N TYR A 153 7.62 1.02 13.48
CA TYR A 153 9.07 1.10 13.69
C TYR A 153 9.81 1.23 12.35
N TRP A 154 9.55 0.34 11.39
CA TRP A 154 10.22 0.39 10.09
C TRP A 154 9.80 1.59 9.24
N VAL A 155 8.60 2.15 9.44
CA VAL A 155 8.21 3.45 8.84
C VAL A 155 9.03 4.59 9.44
N HIS A 156 9.25 4.61 10.76
CA HIS A 156 10.18 5.56 11.37
C HIS A 156 11.59 5.42 10.79
N MET A 157 12.08 4.19 10.65
CA MET A 157 13.39 3.89 10.06
C MET A 157 13.52 4.34 8.61
N GLU A 158 12.42 4.32 7.86
CA GLU A 158 12.36 4.85 6.49
C GLU A 158 12.32 6.38 6.49
N ASN A 159 11.59 7.01 7.42
CA ASN A 159 11.45 8.47 7.51
C ASN A 159 12.72 9.14 8.06
N PHE A 160 13.38 8.51 9.02
CA PHE A 160 14.55 8.99 9.77
C PHE A 160 15.69 7.97 9.76
N PRO A 161 16.21 7.58 8.58
CA PRO A 161 17.28 6.60 8.47
C PRO A 161 18.57 7.19 9.06
N GLY A 162 18.94 6.70 10.24
CA GLY A 162 20.21 7.01 10.89
C GLY A 162 21.31 6.02 10.49
N PRO A 163 22.60 6.43 10.56
CA PRO A 163 23.70 5.49 10.52
C PRO A 163 23.59 4.56 11.73
N ARG A 164 23.50 3.24 11.50
CA ARG A 164 23.45 2.13 12.48
C ARG A 164 22.10 1.67 13.02
N PHE A 165 20.96 2.28 12.68
CA PHE A 165 19.68 1.79 13.20
C PHE A 165 19.24 0.42 12.60
N SER A 166 19.77 0.05 11.43
CA SER A 166 19.56 -1.30 10.86
C SER A 166 20.73 -2.20 11.27
N THR A 167 20.46 -3.21 12.09
CA THR A 167 21.50 -4.14 12.54
C THR A 167 21.85 -5.13 11.43
N PRO A 168 23.06 -5.72 11.43
CA PRO A 168 23.39 -6.83 10.52
C PRO A 168 22.37 -7.98 10.60
N GLU A 169 21.79 -8.18 11.78
CA GLU A 169 20.76 -9.19 12.01
C GLU A 169 19.44 -8.85 11.30
N ASP A 170 19.05 -7.57 11.25
CA ASP A 170 17.87 -7.13 10.51
C ASP A 170 18.00 -7.38 9.01
N LEU A 171 19.19 -7.13 8.45
CA LEU A 171 19.48 -7.41 7.05
C LEU A 171 19.47 -8.92 6.77
N ARG A 172 20.07 -9.72 7.66
CA ARG A 172 20.08 -11.18 7.56
C ARG A 172 18.65 -11.73 7.58
N LEU A 173 17.85 -11.31 8.55
CA LEU A 173 16.45 -11.73 8.69
C LEU A 173 15.60 -11.27 7.50
N LEU A 174 15.82 -10.07 6.98
CA LEU A 174 15.13 -9.59 5.78
C LEU A 174 15.37 -10.53 4.59
N LYS A 175 16.62 -10.93 4.37
CA LYS A 175 16.97 -11.89 3.30
C LYS A 175 16.25 -13.22 3.50
N ASP A 176 16.25 -13.76 4.71
CA ASP A 176 15.56 -15.02 5.03
C ASP A 176 14.04 -14.92 4.78
N VAL A 177 13.41 -13.83 5.23
CA VAL A 177 11.97 -13.60 5.04
C VAL A 177 11.63 -13.44 3.57
N LEU A 178 12.44 -12.71 2.81
CA LEU A 178 12.29 -12.60 1.36
C LEU A 178 12.37 -13.97 0.68
N SER A 179 13.38 -14.77 1.00
CA SER A 179 13.52 -16.13 0.47
C SER A 179 12.33 -17.02 0.84
N SER A 180 11.84 -16.95 2.08
CA SER A 180 10.63 -17.67 2.51
C SER A 180 9.40 -17.26 1.73
N ASN A 181 9.20 -15.96 1.50
CA ASN A 181 8.09 -15.45 0.70
C ASN A 181 8.16 -15.90 -0.77
N ALA A 182 9.37 -16.01 -1.34
CA ALA A 182 9.53 -16.55 -2.69
C ALA A 182 9.14 -18.04 -2.76
N ILE A 183 9.54 -18.83 -1.76
CA ILE A 183 9.14 -20.25 -1.68
C ILE A 183 7.63 -20.37 -1.54
N ASP A 184 7.01 -19.59 -0.65
CA ASP A 184 5.56 -19.56 -0.48
C ASP A 184 4.84 -19.19 -1.80
N ALA A 185 5.28 -18.13 -2.47
CA ALA A 185 4.72 -17.72 -3.76
C ALA A 185 4.90 -18.74 -4.90
N LEU A 186 5.96 -19.56 -4.86
CA LEU A 186 6.19 -20.64 -5.83
C LEU A 186 5.37 -21.89 -5.54
N THR A 187 5.07 -22.15 -4.26
CA THR A 187 4.44 -23.40 -3.80
C THR A 187 2.95 -23.25 -3.50
N SER A 188 2.45 -22.01 -3.37
CA SER A 188 1.06 -21.69 -3.03
C SER A 188 0.47 -20.65 -3.99
N GLU A 189 -0.62 -21.00 -4.69
CA GLU A 189 -1.40 -20.03 -5.47
C GLU A 189 -2.05 -18.96 -4.57
N GLY A 190 -2.27 -19.30 -3.30
CA GLY A 190 -2.90 -18.45 -2.28
C GLY A 190 -1.92 -17.56 -1.51
N SER A 191 -0.64 -17.52 -1.90
CA SER A 191 0.40 -16.78 -1.17
C SER A 191 0.02 -15.33 -0.86
N THR A 192 0.31 -14.90 0.37
CA THR A 192 0.13 -13.52 0.83
C THR A 192 1.39 -12.66 0.61
N SER A 193 2.38 -13.15 -0.14
CA SER A 193 3.59 -12.39 -0.46
C SER A 193 3.24 -11.05 -1.14
N PRO A 194 3.79 -9.92 -0.68
CA PRO A 194 3.53 -8.61 -1.29
C PRO A 194 4.23 -8.42 -2.64
N MET A 195 5.11 -9.34 -3.04
CA MET A 195 5.99 -9.22 -4.20
C MET A 195 6.03 -10.53 -4.99
N SER A 196 6.28 -10.42 -6.29
CA SER A 196 6.56 -11.59 -7.12
C SER A 196 7.93 -12.19 -6.81
N VAL A 197 8.09 -13.47 -7.15
CA VAL A 197 9.36 -14.21 -7.04
C VAL A 197 10.49 -13.47 -7.77
N GLN A 198 10.20 -12.90 -8.95
CA GLN A 198 11.18 -12.15 -9.73
C GLN A 198 11.62 -10.85 -9.03
N GLN A 199 10.68 -10.12 -8.43
CA GLN A 199 11.01 -8.93 -7.63
C GLN A 199 11.84 -9.31 -6.42
N ILE A 200 11.47 -10.38 -5.71
CA ILE A 200 12.21 -10.88 -4.55
C ILE A 200 13.65 -11.23 -4.93
N HIS A 201 13.88 -11.98 -6.01
CA HIS A 201 15.25 -12.29 -6.46
C HIS A 201 16.04 -11.04 -6.84
N THR A 202 15.38 -10.05 -7.45
CA THR A 202 16.01 -8.77 -7.79
C THR A 202 16.43 -8.02 -6.52
N HIS A 203 15.57 -7.97 -5.51
CA HIS A 203 15.88 -7.35 -4.23
C HIS A 203 16.99 -8.09 -3.48
N LEU A 204 16.93 -9.43 -3.40
CA LEU A 204 17.98 -10.24 -2.77
C LEU A 204 19.34 -9.98 -3.39
N LYS A 205 19.43 -9.93 -4.72
CA LYS A 205 20.67 -9.59 -5.44
C LYS A 205 21.16 -8.19 -5.10
N SER A 206 20.28 -7.19 -5.02
CA SER A 206 20.66 -5.83 -4.60
C SER A 206 21.18 -5.78 -3.16
N LEU A 207 20.64 -6.61 -2.27
CA LEU A 207 21.06 -6.69 -0.87
C LEU A 207 22.40 -7.44 -0.66
N GLU A 208 22.97 -8.07 -1.69
CA GLU A 208 24.30 -8.71 -1.62
C GLU A 208 25.43 -7.70 -1.47
N SER A 209 25.26 -6.48 -1.96
CA SER A 209 26.26 -5.41 -1.87
C SER A 209 26.29 -4.71 -0.50
N PHE A 210 25.31 -4.99 0.35
CA PHE A 210 25.15 -4.32 1.64
C PHE A 210 26.13 -4.87 2.67
N SER A 211 26.69 -3.97 3.47
CA SER A 211 27.72 -4.30 4.46
C SER A 211 27.16 -4.36 5.88
N ASN A 212 27.92 -4.91 6.82
CA ASN A 212 27.53 -4.90 8.24
C ASN A 212 27.61 -3.50 8.88
N SER A 213 28.22 -2.53 8.21
CA SER A 213 28.34 -1.14 8.64
C SER A 213 27.66 -0.23 7.63
N GLY A 214 26.37 -0.45 7.41
CA GLY A 214 25.56 0.30 6.46
C GLY A 214 25.47 1.80 6.77
N ASP A 215 25.39 2.59 5.72
CA ASP A 215 25.13 4.03 5.80
C ASP A 215 23.61 4.32 5.77
N ILE A 216 23.27 5.61 5.69
CA ILE A 216 21.89 6.09 5.60
C ILE A 216 21.11 5.47 4.42
N TYR A 217 21.75 5.26 3.27
CA TYR A 217 21.09 4.71 2.07
C TYR A 217 20.76 3.23 2.27
N GLN A 218 21.66 2.48 2.91
CA GLN A 218 21.41 1.10 3.28
C GLN A 218 20.25 0.99 4.27
N THR A 219 20.26 1.78 5.36
CA THR A 219 19.16 1.78 6.35
C THR A 219 17.81 2.05 5.69
N TYR A 220 17.75 3.09 4.86
CA TYR A 220 16.56 3.46 4.11
C TYR A 220 16.08 2.34 3.17
N ALA A 221 16.97 1.74 2.39
CA ALA A 221 16.59 0.66 1.47
C ALA A 221 16.07 -0.58 2.20
N VAL A 222 16.71 -0.94 3.32
CA VAL A 222 16.27 -2.04 4.19
C VAL A 222 14.90 -1.75 4.80
N ALA A 223 14.70 -0.53 5.31
CA ALA A 223 13.43 -0.11 5.90
C ALA A 223 12.28 -0.17 4.88
N ARG A 224 12.51 0.29 3.64
CA ARG A 224 11.51 0.20 2.56
C ARG A 224 11.04 -1.23 2.28
N LEU A 225 11.97 -2.20 2.27
CA LEU A 225 11.63 -3.60 2.03
C LEU A 225 10.90 -4.21 3.23
N TRP A 226 11.31 -3.88 4.45
CA TRP A 226 10.60 -4.28 5.65
C TRP A 226 9.18 -3.73 5.70
N ASN A 227 8.98 -2.46 5.32
CA ASN A 227 7.66 -1.84 5.27
C ASN A 227 6.72 -2.58 4.32
N LEU A 228 7.17 -2.98 3.13
CA LEU A 228 6.35 -3.79 2.20
C LEU A 228 5.93 -5.14 2.82
N ILE A 229 6.86 -5.83 3.50
CA ILE A 229 6.60 -7.11 4.15
C ILE A 229 5.65 -6.94 5.33
N LEU A 230 5.91 -5.97 6.20
CA LEU A 230 5.16 -5.75 7.42
C LEU A 230 3.77 -5.19 7.14
N GLN A 231 3.61 -4.34 6.14
CA GLN A 231 2.30 -3.90 5.69
C GLN A 231 1.43 -5.09 5.26
N SER A 232 2.00 -6.04 4.50
CA SER A 232 1.30 -7.29 4.16
C SER A 232 0.97 -8.10 5.42
N ARG A 233 1.89 -8.21 6.39
CA ARG A 233 1.64 -8.91 7.66
C ARG A 233 0.54 -8.27 8.48
N VAL A 234 0.48 -6.94 8.57
CA VAL A 234 -0.59 -6.21 9.26
C VAL A 234 -1.94 -6.50 8.60
N ILE A 235 -2.02 -6.36 7.27
CA ILE A 235 -3.23 -6.60 6.49
C ILE A 235 -3.74 -8.05 6.67
N ASN A 236 -2.83 -9.02 6.69
CA ASN A 236 -3.15 -10.43 6.86
C ASN A 236 -3.20 -10.89 8.34
N LYS A 237 -3.22 -9.95 9.29
CA LYS A 237 -3.32 -10.22 10.74
C LYS A 237 -2.28 -11.23 11.25
N TYR A 238 -1.07 -11.17 10.70
CA TYR A 238 0.03 -12.10 11.00
C TYR A 238 0.31 -12.21 12.51
N GLY A 239 0.50 -13.44 12.99
CA GLY A 239 0.81 -13.73 14.40
C GLY A 239 -0.40 -13.67 15.35
N THR A 240 -1.62 -13.55 14.83
CA THR A 240 -2.87 -13.60 15.62
C THR A 240 -3.68 -14.87 15.34
N ALA A 241 -4.70 -15.15 16.16
CA ALA A 241 -5.62 -16.26 15.93
C ALA A 241 -6.44 -16.12 14.63
N ASP A 242 -6.62 -14.89 14.14
CA ASP A 242 -7.37 -14.56 12.93
C ASP A 242 -6.45 -14.38 11.69
N ALA A 243 -5.23 -14.90 11.74
CA ALA A 243 -4.25 -14.74 10.66
C ALA A 243 -4.76 -15.33 9.34
N ARG A 244 -4.67 -14.54 8.26
CA ARG A 244 -4.97 -15.01 6.91
C ARG A 244 -3.75 -15.72 6.33
N LEU A 245 -3.85 -17.03 6.18
CA LEU A 245 -2.79 -17.88 5.63
C LEU A 245 -2.91 -18.09 4.11
N ASP A 246 -4.09 -17.83 3.55
CA ASP A 246 -4.36 -17.91 2.11
C ASP A 246 -5.20 -16.69 1.73
N ARG A 247 -4.75 -15.96 0.69
CA ARG A 247 -5.42 -14.76 0.21
C ARG A 247 -6.86 -14.99 -0.26
N PHE A 248 -7.20 -16.22 -0.67
CA PHE A 248 -8.54 -16.58 -1.13
C PHE A 248 -9.51 -16.93 0.01
N ILE A 249 -9.02 -17.06 1.24
CA ILE A 249 -9.88 -17.25 2.41
C ILE A 249 -10.44 -15.88 2.83
N SER A 250 -11.76 -15.74 2.76
CA SER A 250 -12.47 -14.58 3.30
C SER A 250 -12.40 -14.64 4.83
N VAL A 251 -11.88 -13.57 5.44
CA VAL A 251 -11.90 -13.37 6.90
C VAL A 251 -13.15 -12.59 7.30
N THR A 252 -13.80 -11.91 6.34
CA THR A 252 -15.09 -11.25 6.52
C THR A 252 -16.26 -12.14 6.11
N ASP A 253 -17.44 -11.86 6.66
CA ASP A 253 -18.69 -12.58 6.36
C ASP A 253 -18.90 -12.72 4.85
N ASN A 254 -19.29 -13.93 4.44
CA ASN A 254 -19.38 -14.38 3.04
C ASN A 254 -19.95 -13.30 2.09
N PRO A 255 -19.42 -13.18 0.85
CA PRO A 255 -20.00 -12.30 -0.15
C PRO A 255 -21.49 -12.62 -0.34
N PRO A 256 -22.32 -11.62 -0.65
CA PRO A 256 -23.77 -11.77 -0.70
C PRO A 256 -24.18 -12.95 -1.60
N THR A 257 -25.05 -13.80 -1.05
CA THR A 257 -25.56 -14.98 -1.73
C THR A 257 -26.25 -14.58 -3.05
N PHE A 258 -25.69 -15.07 -4.16
CA PHE A 258 -26.08 -14.72 -5.52
C PHE A 258 -27.53 -15.14 -5.84
N ALA A 259 -28.41 -14.21 -6.23
CA ALA A 259 -29.75 -14.58 -6.72
C ALA A 259 -30.36 -13.61 -7.76
N GLY A 260 -30.98 -14.19 -8.80
CA GLY A 260 -31.91 -13.50 -9.71
C GLY A 260 -31.30 -12.91 -10.98
N THR A 261 -31.17 -11.59 -11.02
CA THR A 261 -30.83 -10.80 -12.23
C THR A 261 -29.45 -11.14 -12.79
N TYR A 262 -28.45 -11.30 -11.92
CA TYR A 262 -27.08 -11.66 -12.33
C TYR A 262 -27.03 -13.00 -13.08
N ALA A 263 -27.79 -14.00 -12.61
CA ALA A 263 -27.83 -15.32 -13.25
C ALA A 263 -28.44 -15.25 -14.66
N SER A 264 -29.48 -14.44 -14.85
CA SER A 264 -30.11 -14.20 -16.16
C SER A 264 -29.17 -13.47 -17.12
N VAL A 265 -28.52 -12.38 -16.67
CA VAL A 265 -27.54 -11.63 -17.46
C VAL A 265 -26.36 -12.53 -17.85
N THR A 266 -25.85 -13.31 -16.91
CA THR A 266 -24.74 -14.24 -17.15
C THR A 266 -25.10 -15.29 -18.20
N LYS A 267 -26.33 -15.81 -18.22
CA LYS A 267 -26.80 -16.73 -19.28
C LYS A 267 -26.86 -16.02 -20.64
N LEU A 268 -27.42 -14.81 -20.71
CA LEU A 268 -27.50 -14.02 -21.95
C LEU A 268 -26.11 -13.68 -22.52
N MET A 269 -25.13 -13.49 -21.64
CA MET A 269 -23.73 -13.20 -21.99
C MET A 269 -22.88 -14.47 -22.10
N PHE A 270 -23.48 -15.63 -22.34
CA PHE A 270 -22.79 -16.91 -22.58
C PHE A 270 -21.79 -17.29 -21.48
N LYS A 271 -22.15 -17.01 -20.21
CA LYS A 271 -21.34 -17.23 -19.01
C LYS A 271 -20.01 -16.47 -18.96
N ARG A 272 -19.76 -15.52 -19.88
CA ARG A 272 -18.55 -14.66 -19.87
C ARG A 272 -18.38 -13.87 -18.56
N PRO A 273 -19.43 -13.29 -17.96
CA PRO A 273 -19.29 -12.59 -16.68
C PRO A 273 -18.77 -13.48 -15.54
N HIS A 274 -19.01 -14.80 -15.58
CA HIS A 274 -18.52 -15.69 -14.52
C HIS A 274 -17.00 -15.83 -14.54
N THR A 275 -16.38 -15.91 -15.72
CA THR A 275 -14.93 -15.91 -15.88
C THR A 275 -14.32 -14.61 -15.38
N HIS A 276 -14.91 -13.48 -15.76
CA HIS A 276 -14.47 -12.15 -15.32
C HIS A 276 -14.65 -11.95 -13.81
N LEU A 277 -15.72 -12.49 -13.21
CA LEU A 277 -15.96 -12.46 -11.78
C LEU A 277 -14.88 -13.21 -11.01
N GLY A 278 -14.49 -14.40 -11.51
CA GLY A 278 -13.38 -15.16 -10.94
C GLY A 278 -12.05 -14.40 -11.00
N ARG A 279 -11.80 -13.60 -12.05
CA ARG A 279 -10.60 -12.74 -12.14
C ARG A 279 -10.68 -11.56 -11.17
N CYS A 280 -11.84 -10.88 -11.08
CA CYS A 280 -12.05 -9.78 -10.13
C CYS A 280 -11.82 -10.24 -8.69
N SER A 281 -12.38 -11.41 -8.32
CA SER A 281 -12.29 -11.96 -6.97
C SER A 281 -10.84 -12.33 -6.58
N ARG A 282 -10.00 -12.71 -7.55
CA ARG A 282 -8.57 -12.97 -7.30
C ARG A 282 -7.75 -11.68 -7.19
N ALA A 283 -8.05 -10.69 -8.04
CA ALA A 283 -7.36 -9.40 -8.04
C ALA A 283 -7.67 -8.57 -6.78
N TRP A 284 -8.85 -8.79 -6.18
CA TRP A 284 -9.33 -8.06 -5.03
C TRP A 284 -10.03 -8.97 -4.02
N ALA A 285 -9.24 -9.85 -3.41
CA ALA A 285 -9.76 -10.84 -2.46
C ALA A 285 -9.99 -10.20 -1.08
N ASP A 286 -11.22 -10.28 -0.57
CA ASP A 286 -11.62 -9.73 0.74
C ASP A 286 -11.18 -8.26 0.91
N ARG A 287 -11.48 -7.46 -0.11
CA ARG A 287 -11.13 -6.04 -0.25
C ARG A 287 -9.63 -5.69 -0.19
N ILE A 288 -8.76 -6.69 -0.30
CA ILE A 288 -7.31 -6.52 -0.34
C ILE A 288 -6.82 -6.75 -1.77
N ALA A 289 -6.14 -5.75 -2.31
CA ALA A 289 -5.56 -5.83 -3.65
C ALA A 289 -4.06 -6.14 -3.55
N TYR A 290 -3.59 -6.99 -4.46
CA TYR A 290 -2.17 -7.30 -4.61
C TYR A 290 -1.69 -6.78 -5.96
N THR A 291 -0.57 -6.07 -5.97
CA THR A 291 0.02 -5.46 -7.17
C THR A 291 0.16 -6.46 -8.33
N GLU A 292 0.64 -7.67 -8.05
CA GLU A 292 0.86 -8.69 -9.08
C GLU A 292 -0.46 -9.26 -9.63
N GLU A 293 -1.47 -9.46 -8.79
CA GLU A 293 -2.78 -9.94 -9.26
C GLU A 293 -3.54 -8.85 -10.03
N TRP A 294 -3.35 -7.59 -9.65
CA TRP A 294 -3.86 -6.44 -10.41
C TRP A 294 -3.23 -6.36 -11.81
N ARG A 295 -1.91 -6.47 -11.90
CA ARG A 295 -1.19 -6.51 -13.19
C ARG A 295 -1.64 -7.67 -14.06
N LYS A 296 -1.78 -8.88 -13.48
CA LYS A 296 -2.30 -10.06 -14.20
C LYS A 296 -3.74 -9.84 -14.69
N PHE A 297 -4.59 -9.25 -13.85
CA PHE A 297 -5.97 -8.91 -14.20
C PHE A 297 -6.02 -7.97 -15.42
N LYS A 298 -5.29 -6.85 -15.37
CA LYS A 298 -5.18 -5.90 -16.48
C LYS A 298 -4.66 -6.59 -17.75
N ALA A 299 -3.48 -7.20 -17.67
CA ALA A 299 -2.84 -7.81 -18.84
C ALA A 299 -3.72 -8.86 -19.52
N THR A 300 -4.40 -9.70 -18.73
CA THR A 300 -5.31 -10.72 -19.27
C THR A 300 -6.50 -10.09 -19.98
N ASN A 301 -7.13 -9.09 -19.37
CA ASN A 301 -8.29 -8.41 -19.95
C ASN A 301 -7.91 -7.60 -21.19
N GLU A 302 -6.78 -6.88 -21.17
CA GLU A 302 -6.28 -6.14 -22.32
C GLU A 302 -5.95 -7.05 -23.51
N GLN A 303 -5.30 -8.19 -23.26
CA GLN A 303 -5.04 -9.18 -24.30
C GLN A 303 -6.35 -9.68 -24.92
N GLU A 304 -7.34 -9.97 -24.07
CA GLU A 304 -8.65 -10.43 -24.48
C GLU A 304 -9.40 -9.38 -25.32
N TRP A 305 -9.42 -8.12 -24.89
CA TRP A 305 -10.06 -7.04 -25.64
C TRP A 305 -9.36 -6.76 -26.98
N LYS A 306 -8.02 -6.81 -27.03
CA LYS A 306 -7.25 -6.73 -28.29
C LYS A 306 -7.66 -7.84 -29.26
N GLN A 307 -7.91 -9.05 -28.77
CA GLN A 307 -8.40 -10.16 -29.61
C GLN A 307 -9.84 -9.93 -30.06
N VAL A 308 -10.72 -9.45 -29.18
CA VAL A 308 -12.11 -9.12 -29.51
C VAL A 308 -12.18 -8.05 -30.59
N ILE A 309 -11.39 -6.97 -30.48
CA ILE A 309 -11.32 -5.91 -31.50
C ILE A 309 -11.01 -6.50 -32.88
N LYS A 310 -9.97 -7.35 -32.98
CA LYS A 310 -9.59 -7.99 -34.25
C LYS A 310 -10.72 -8.81 -34.85
N LEU A 311 -11.35 -9.69 -34.06
CA LEU A 311 -12.44 -10.55 -34.52
C LEU A 311 -13.70 -9.76 -34.88
N SER A 312 -14.04 -8.74 -34.09
CA SER A 312 -15.18 -7.88 -34.37
C SER A 312 -14.98 -7.06 -35.64
N CYS A 313 -13.77 -6.55 -35.92
CA CYS A 313 -13.46 -5.89 -37.19
C CYS A 313 -13.70 -6.81 -38.40
N VAL A 314 -13.30 -8.08 -38.32
CA VAL A 314 -13.58 -9.07 -39.38
C VAL A 314 -15.09 -9.24 -39.57
N LEU A 315 -15.86 -9.35 -38.49
CA LEU A 315 -17.32 -9.46 -38.56
C LEU A 315 -18.00 -8.19 -39.07
N VAL A 316 -17.47 -7.00 -38.77
CA VAL A 316 -17.95 -5.74 -39.37
C VAL A 316 -17.80 -5.81 -40.88
N ILE A 317 -16.61 -6.16 -41.39
CA ILE A 317 -16.36 -6.27 -42.84
C ILE A 317 -17.28 -7.32 -43.47
N ALA A 318 -17.38 -8.52 -42.87
CA ALA A 318 -18.24 -9.58 -43.36
C ALA A 318 -19.73 -9.17 -43.39
N SER A 319 -20.22 -8.53 -42.32
CA SER A 319 -21.60 -8.05 -42.23
C SER A 319 -21.90 -6.95 -43.26
N LEU A 320 -20.93 -6.06 -43.54
CA LEU A 320 -21.06 -5.05 -44.60
C LEU A 320 -21.17 -5.67 -46.00
N LEU A 321 -20.48 -6.79 -46.26
CA LEU A 321 -20.57 -7.51 -47.53
C LEU A 321 -21.95 -8.16 -47.72
N VAL A 322 -22.47 -8.85 -46.69
CA VAL A 322 -23.80 -9.47 -46.71
C VAL A 322 -24.90 -8.43 -46.87
N ASN A 323 -24.75 -7.26 -46.22
CA ASN A 323 -25.71 -6.14 -46.35
C ASN A 323 -25.85 -5.58 -47.78
N LYS A 324 -24.93 -5.89 -48.70
CA LYS A 324 -25.06 -5.49 -50.12
C LYS A 324 -26.07 -6.34 -50.90
N GLN A 325 -26.55 -7.46 -50.36
CA GLN A 325 -27.58 -8.30 -51.00
C GLN A 325 -28.99 -7.72 -50.82
N LYS A 326 -29.79 -7.79 -51.89
CA LYS A 326 -31.05 -7.02 -52.04
C LYS A 326 -32.30 -7.66 -51.41
N SER A 327 -32.19 -8.80 -50.75
CA SER A 327 -33.36 -9.49 -50.18
C SER A 327 -33.87 -8.78 -48.91
N CYS A 328 -35.18 -8.51 -48.88
CA CYS A 328 -35.87 -7.80 -47.80
C CYS A 328 -35.92 -8.60 -46.48
N LEU A 329 -36.03 -9.94 -46.55
CA LEU A 329 -36.23 -10.79 -45.38
C LEU A 329 -34.98 -10.93 -44.49
N PHE A 330 -33.81 -10.57 -44.99
CA PHE A 330 -32.52 -10.81 -44.31
C PHE A 330 -31.87 -9.54 -43.73
N ARG A 331 -32.56 -8.41 -43.86
CA ARG A 331 -32.06 -7.08 -43.47
C ARG A 331 -31.95 -6.90 -41.94
N ILE A 332 -32.86 -7.50 -41.17
CA ILE A 332 -32.87 -7.33 -39.71
C ILE A 332 -31.71 -8.07 -39.03
N PRO A 333 -31.47 -9.38 -39.29
CA PRO A 333 -30.32 -10.08 -38.71
C PRO A 333 -28.98 -9.48 -39.14
N SER A 334 -28.84 -9.07 -40.41
CA SER A 334 -27.59 -8.52 -40.93
C SER A 334 -27.24 -7.13 -40.34
N HIS A 335 -28.22 -6.25 -40.13
CA HIS A 335 -27.99 -4.99 -39.40
C HIS A 335 -27.72 -5.22 -37.91
N SER A 336 -28.40 -6.17 -37.29
CA SER A 336 -28.17 -6.53 -35.88
C SER A 336 -26.75 -7.07 -35.68
N ALA A 337 -26.26 -7.90 -36.60
CA ALA A 337 -24.89 -8.39 -36.60
C ALA A 337 -23.87 -7.25 -36.69
N LEU A 338 -24.08 -6.30 -37.61
CA LEU A 338 -23.21 -5.13 -37.80
C LEU A 338 -23.20 -4.23 -36.56
N LEU A 339 -24.37 -3.90 -36.01
CA LEU A 339 -24.48 -3.04 -34.82
C LEU A 339 -23.81 -3.69 -33.61
N ALA A 340 -24.04 -4.98 -33.38
CA ALA A 340 -23.40 -5.72 -32.30
C ALA A 340 -21.87 -5.79 -32.48
N ALA A 341 -21.37 -5.95 -33.71
CA ALA A 341 -19.93 -5.93 -33.99
C ALA A 341 -19.31 -4.56 -33.70
N LEU A 342 -19.96 -3.47 -34.13
CA LEU A 342 -19.49 -2.11 -33.88
C LEU A 342 -19.50 -1.79 -32.38
N ALA A 343 -20.57 -2.15 -31.66
CA ALA A 343 -20.65 -1.97 -30.21
C ALA A 343 -19.59 -2.82 -29.48
N SER A 344 -19.29 -4.02 -29.96
CA SER A 344 -18.20 -4.86 -29.47
C SER A 344 -16.83 -4.18 -29.63
N VAL A 345 -16.52 -3.64 -30.82
CA VAL A 345 -15.26 -2.89 -31.04
C VAL A 345 -15.19 -1.67 -30.13
N ALA A 346 -16.26 -0.87 -30.07
CA ALA A 346 -16.28 0.37 -29.29
C ALA A 346 -16.10 0.10 -27.78
N SER A 347 -16.82 -0.89 -27.24
CA SER A 347 -16.69 -1.27 -25.83
C SER A 347 -15.33 -1.89 -25.51
N ALA A 348 -14.79 -2.77 -26.37
CA ALA A 348 -13.44 -3.31 -26.18
C ALA A 348 -12.36 -2.23 -26.23
N TYR A 349 -12.49 -1.26 -27.14
CA TYR A 349 -11.55 -0.14 -27.24
C TYR A 349 -11.63 0.76 -26.00
N TYR A 350 -12.83 1.12 -25.56
CA TYR A 350 -13.02 1.94 -24.35
C TYR A 350 -12.39 1.29 -23.12
N LEU A 351 -12.66 -0.01 -22.90
CA LEU A 351 -12.09 -0.73 -21.74
C LEU A 351 -10.56 -0.88 -21.84
N LEU A 352 -10.03 -1.07 -23.05
CA LEU A 352 -8.60 -1.12 -23.28
C LEU A 352 -7.94 0.23 -22.96
N ASP A 353 -8.52 1.33 -23.44
CA ASP A 353 -8.03 2.69 -23.19
C ASP A 353 -8.10 3.03 -21.69
N GLU A 354 -9.23 2.73 -21.03
CA GLU A 354 -9.38 2.91 -19.58
C GLU A 354 -8.30 2.12 -18.82
N SER A 355 -8.11 0.84 -19.13
CA SER A 355 -7.10 0.00 -18.46
C SER A 355 -5.68 0.53 -18.63
N GLN A 356 -5.34 1.02 -19.82
CA GLN A 356 -4.02 1.59 -20.09
C GLN A 356 -3.75 2.88 -19.31
N ASN A 357 -4.82 3.62 -18.97
CA ASN A 357 -4.75 4.84 -18.18
C ASN A 357 -4.77 4.59 -16.66
N LEU A 358 -5.07 3.36 -16.21
CA LEU A 358 -4.98 2.99 -14.80
C LEU A 358 -3.53 2.71 -14.39
N GLY A 359 -3.16 3.06 -13.16
CA GLY A 359 -1.87 2.68 -12.59
C GLY A 359 -1.73 1.16 -12.37
N ASP A 360 -0.53 0.74 -12.00
CA ASP A 360 -0.13 -0.68 -11.91
C ASP A 360 0.08 -1.18 -10.48
N HIS A 361 -0.28 -0.40 -9.46
CA HIS A 361 -0.03 -0.73 -8.06
C HIS A 361 -1.30 -1.18 -7.33
N ALA A 362 -1.13 -1.86 -6.20
CA ALA A 362 -2.24 -2.29 -5.33
C ALA A 362 -3.16 -1.13 -4.92
N ALA A 363 -2.62 0.08 -4.72
CA ALA A 363 -3.44 1.26 -4.42
C ALA A 363 -4.38 1.64 -5.56
N ASP A 364 -3.88 1.62 -6.81
CA ASP A 364 -4.69 1.88 -8.01
C ASP A 364 -5.81 0.84 -8.16
N ALA A 365 -5.46 -0.43 -7.90
CA ALA A 365 -6.40 -1.52 -7.88
C ALA A 365 -7.50 -1.29 -6.84
N SER A 366 -7.13 -1.03 -5.58
CA SER A 366 -8.06 -0.74 -4.49
C SER A 366 -9.00 0.41 -4.86
N THR A 367 -8.49 1.51 -5.42
CA THR A 367 -9.32 2.64 -5.87
C THR A 367 -10.28 2.22 -6.98
N TYR A 368 -9.78 1.58 -8.05
CA TYR A 368 -10.61 1.13 -9.19
C TYR A 368 -11.81 0.31 -8.72
N PHE A 369 -11.54 -0.60 -7.81
CA PHE A 369 -12.45 -1.60 -7.30
C PHE A 369 -13.43 -1.01 -6.27
N GLN A 370 -12.96 -0.20 -5.32
CA GLN A 370 -13.80 0.47 -4.31
C GLN A 370 -14.80 1.43 -4.95
N GLU A 371 -14.40 2.18 -5.98
CA GLU A 371 -15.29 3.09 -6.72
C GLU A 371 -16.41 2.36 -7.47
N ARG A 372 -16.20 1.08 -7.81
CA ARG A 372 -17.08 0.29 -8.67
C ARG A 372 -17.77 -0.87 -7.94
N GLU A 373 -17.43 -1.10 -6.66
CA GLU A 373 -18.09 -2.07 -5.81
C GLU A 373 -19.50 -1.60 -5.46
N GLU A 374 -20.47 -2.50 -5.58
CA GLU A 374 -21.81 -2.26 -5.06
C GLU A 374 -21.99 -3.03 -3.76
N ILE A 375 -22.57 -2.40 -2.73
CA ILE A 375 -22.77 -3.02 -1.40
C ILE A 375 -23.46 -4.39 -1.50
N MET A 376 -24.44 -4.54 -2.40
CA MET A 376 -25.24 -5.75 -2.54
C MET A 376 -24.68 -6.75 -3.57
N CYS A 377 -23.88 -6.28 -4.53
CA CYS A 377 -23.44 -7.09 -5.69
C CYS A 377 -21.92 -7.28 -5.74
N GLY A 378 -21.16 -6.67 -4.83
CA GLY A 378 -19.70 -6.67 -4.82
C GLY A 378 -19.14 -6.23 -6.17
N VAL A 379 -18.24 -7.06 -6.71
CA VAL A 379 -17.55 -6.85 -8.00
C VAL A 379 -18.29 -7.40 -9.22
N GLN A 380 -19.55 -7.82 -9.09
CA GLN A 380 -20.31 -8.41 -10.19
C GLN A 380 -20.52 -7.46 -11.36
N ARG A 381 -20.77 -6.18 -11.08
CA ARG A 381 -20.94 -5.16 -12.13
C ARG A 381 -19.68 -5.01 -12.97
N ILE A 382 -18.52 -5.02 -12.32
CA ILE A 382 -17.21 -4.99 -12.97
C ILE A 382 -17.07 -6.21 -13.91
N ALA A 383 -17.44 -7.39 -13.42
CA ALA A 383 -17.41 -8.61 -14.21
C ALA A 383 -18.33 -8.59 -15.43
N ILE A 384 -19.53 -8.01 -15.30
CA ILE A 384 -20.47 -7.81 -16.42
C ILE A 384 -19.87 -6.85 -17.44
N ILE A 385 -19.39 -5.67 -17.00
CA ILE A 385 -18.82 -4.65 -17.87
C ILE A 385 -17.66 -5.21 -18.70
N ASN A 386 -16.72 -5.90 -18.04
CA ASN A 386 -15.55 -6.48 -18.71
C ASN A 386 -15.92 -7.60 -19.71
N ALA A 387 -17.08 -8.23 -19.54
CA ALA A 387 -17.61 -9.27 -20.42
C ALA A 387 -18.43 -8.74 -21.62
N ILE A 388 -18.84 -7.47 -21.62
CA ILE A 388 -19.69 -6.86 -22.67
C ILE A 388 -19.12 -7.08 -24.08
N PRO A 389 -17.83 -6.78 -24.36
CA PRO A 389 -17.34 -6.88 -25.72
C PRO A 389 -17.42 -8.31 -26.27
N GLN A 390 -17.07 -9.31 -25.46
CA GLN A 390 -17.15 -10.71 -25.86
C GLN A 390 -18.60 -11.17 -26.09
N ALA A 391 -19.52 -10.76 -25.22
CA ALA A 391 -20.93 -11.13 -25.39
C ALA A 391 -21.50 -10.53 -26.69
N LEU A 392 -21.19 -9.26 -26.99
CA LEU A 392 -21.59 -8.59 -28.22
C LEU A 392 -20.97 -9.24 -29.47
N LEU A 393 -19.69 -9.63 -29.40
CA LEU A 393 -19.03 -10.38 -30.48
C LEU A 393 -19.76 -11.71 -30.78
N ILE A 394 -20.14 -12.47 -29.74
CA ILE A 394 -20.85 -13.75 -29.93
C ILE A 394 -22.24 -13.50 -30.53
N TRP A 395 -22.99 -12.52 -30.02
CA TRP A 395 -24.28 -12.15 -30.60
C TRP A 395 -24.16 -11.70 -32.05
N SER A 396 -23.14 -10.91 -32.38
CA SER A 396 -22.83 -10.52 -33.75
C SER A 396 -22.62 -11.74 -34.66
N PHE A 397 -21.83 -12.72 -34.21
CA PHE A 397 -21.60 -13.96 -34.94
C PHE A 397 -22.89 -14.77 -35.15
N VAL A 398 -23.72 -14.90 -34.11
CA VAL A 398 -25.02 -15.60 -34.21
C VAL A 398 -25.93 -14.93 -35.24
N PHE A 399 -26.09 -13.61 -35.18
CA PHE A 399 -26.91 -12.88 -36.14
C PHE A 399 -26.34 -12.93 -37.57
N PHE A 400 -25.01 -12.89 -37.70
CA PHE A 400 -24.34 -13.06 -38.98
C PHE A 400 -24.61 -14.45 -39.56
N ALA A 401 -24.45 -15.52 -38.78
CA ALA A 401 -24.73 -16.88 -39.21
C ALA A 401 -26.19 -17.04 -39.64
N LEU A 402 -27.15 -16.51 -38.87
CA LEU A 402 -28.55 -16.49 -39.26
C LEU A 402 -28.76 -15.73 -40.58
N SER A 403 -28.10 -14.60 -40.77
CA SER A 403 -28.20 -13.85 -42.03
C SER A 403 -27.65 -14.60 -43.24
N VAL A 404 -26.68 -15.51 -43.06
CA VAL A 404 -26.05 -16.30 -44.12
C VAL A 404 -26.78 -17.62 -44.37
N PHE A 405 -27.21 -18.34 -43.32
CA PHE A 405 -27.90 -19.63 -43.46
C PHE A 405 -29.30 -19.51 -44.03
N PHE A 406 -29.97 -18.38 -43.78
CA PHE A 406 -31.29 -18.11 -44.35
C PHE A 406 -31.22 -17.33 -45.68
N LEU A 407 -30.01 -16.96 -46.13
CA LEU A 407 -29.73 -16.36 -47.44
C LEU A 407 -29.92 -17.38 -48.57
#